data_AF-A0A4P5VTK8-F1
#
_entry.id   AF-A0A4P5VTK8-F1
#
_cell.length_a   1.000
_cell.length_b   1.000
_cell.length_c   1.000
_cell.angle_alpha   90.00
_cell.angle_beta   90.00
_cell.angle_gamma   90.00
#
_symmetry.space_group_name_H-M   'P 1'
#
loop_
_entity.id
_entity.type
_entity.pdbx_description
1 polymer ?
#
loop_
_entity_poly.entity_id
_entity_poly.type
_entity_poly.pdbx_seq_one_letter_code
_entity_poly.pdbx_strand_id
1 'polypeptide(L)'
;MYHDFLILGGAGLVGLQVCRQIVANLSPRRIVVASLLEAESVAACKRLEREYGDAVAFVPAWGNLFVPRDMAKLSRAQVLADVALRRKLLNALYDDYDAAYADNHLVSLIRMHRPEVIVDCVNTATGFSYQDVFDGAAKVRAWIGKDGKDGYDAKGVDDLEAFLLSQSAPQLIRHVRFLHQATTEYSTRVYVKVGTTGTGGMGLNIPYTHSEDKPSKKLLAKNEAAFGHTGLLFLLARTPNAPIVKEVKPAAMIGYRAVQVMETKDKHDNSELYDAHEVACEGALNLREDPKGYEKNGKLRVAVVDTGENGVFTRGEFAAITALGQMEYITPEEIATTVVLEIRGANTGNDAISAMDGAVMTPSYKAGLVRNVAIRDLDAAEKESGIPSVALGRLGPPELSKLLFEAELLRHAFGTIEAVAASTDYAEMSKRCDAALAPSGTRRTAPSIGIPILLPDGKRLLRGPRINVPELEGHNDTVKLDDPKKVDAWALKGWIDLRPANMKIWRARCRKMLEARATLRDEGSAAASITSFMAVDFEIGELVAWIFNNEMGGYRVK
;
A
#
# COMPACT_ATOMS: atom_id res chain seq x y z
N MET A 1 -11.44 -25.84 -2.58
CA MET A 1 -11.03 -25.69 -1.16
C MET A 1 -9.54 -25.38 -1.17
N TYR A 2 -9.04 -24.53 -0.28
CA TYR A 2 -7.62 -24.16 -0.25
C TYR A 2 -6.83 -25.14 0.61
N HIS A 3 -5.59 -25.44 0.24
CA HIS A 3 -4.77 -26.48 0.86
C HIS A 3 -3.41 -25.97 1.38
N ASP A 4 -2.89 -24.85 0.84
CA ASP A 4 -1.61 -24.27 1.23
C ASP A 4 -1.78 -22.89 1.87
N PHE A 5 -1.40 -22.77 3.14
CA PHE A 5 -1.58 -21.55 3.93
C PHE A 5 -0.26 -20.98 4.42
N LEU A 6 -0.13 -19.64 4.44
CA LEU A 6 0.93 -18.90 5.12
C LEU A 6 0.31 -18.01 6.19
N ILE A 7 0.70 -18.23 7.44
CA ILE A 7 0.21 -17.45 8.60
C ILE A 7 1.34 -16.55 9.09
N LEU A 8 1.27 -15.27 8.77
CA LEU A 8 2.19 -14.26 9.27
C LEU A 8 1.78 -13.90 10.71
N GLY A 9 2.72 -13.91 11.65
CA GLY A 9 2.39 -13.86 13.08
C GLY A 9 1.84 -15.19 13.62
N GLY A 10 2.16 -16.31 12.96
CA GLY A 10 1.60 -17.64 13.22
C GLY A 10 1.89 -18.23 14.61
N ALA A 11 3.00 -17.85 15.26
CA ALA A 11 3.26 -18.25 16.65
C ALA A 11 2.58 -17.34 17.68
N GLY A 12 2.00 -16.21 17.24
CA GLY A 12 1.24 -15.30 18.08
C GLY A 12 -0.10 -15.88 18.52
N LEU A 13 -0.76 -15.22 19.47
CA LEU A 13 -2.03 -15.69 20.06
C LEU A 13 -3.09 -15.97 19.01
N VAL A 14 -3.33 -15.01 18.11
CA VAL A 14 -4.33 -15.17 17.03
C VAL A 14 -3.84 -16.15 15.98
N GLY A 15 -2.59 -16.01 15.51
CA GLY A 15 -2.04 -16.85 14.44
C GLY A 15 -2.08 -18.34 14.77
N LEU A 16 -1.81 -18.71 16.02
CA LEU A 16 -1.87 -20.10 16.47
C LEU A 16 -3.31 -20.64 16.44
N GLN A 17 -4.29 -19.84 16.87
CA GLN A 17 -5.71 -20.25 16.79
C GLN A 17 -6.22 -20.30 15.35
N VAL A 18 -5.74 -19.41 14.48
CA VAL A 18 -6.03 -19.48 13.05
C VAL A 18 -5.52 -20.80 12.48
N CYS A 19 -4.30 -21.22 12.82
CA CYS A 19 -3.79 -22.53 12.41
C CYS A 19 -4.75 -23.65 12.82
N ARG A 20 -5.16 -23.69 14.09
CA ARG A 20 -6.10 -24.69 14.61
C ARG A 20 -7.44 -24.69 13.89
N GLN A 21 -8.03 -23.51 13.66
CA GLN A 21 -9.31 -23.38 12.97
C GLN A 21 -9.20 -23.79 11.49
N ILE A 22 -8.07 -23.51 10.83
CA ILE A 22 -7.80 -23.99 9.46
C ILE A 22 -7.74 -25.51 9.45
N VAL A 23 -7.00 -26.14 10.37
CA VAL A 23 -6.94 -27.61 10.45
C VAL A 23 -8.32 -28.22 10.67
N ALA A 24 -9.08 -27.68 11.63
CA ALA A 24 -10.39 -28.21 12.01
C ALA A 24 -11.44 -28.10 10.90
N ASN A 25 -11.36 -27.08 10.04
CA ASN A 25 -12.46 -26.74 9.12
C ASN A 25 -12.11 -26.81 7.63
N LEU A 26 -10.83 -26.76 7.26
CA LEU A 26 -10.38 -26.61 5.87
C LEU A 26 -9.52 -27.77 5.35
N SER A 27 -9.15 -28.74 6.20
CA SER A 27 -8.31 -29.89 5.82
C SER A 27 -7.07 -29.49 4.99
N PRO A 28 -6.20 -28.62 5.55
CA PRO A 28 -5.03 -28.10 4.84
C PRO A 28 -4.02 -29.22 4.59
N ARG A 29 -3.27 -29.12 3.50
CA ARG A 29 -2.09 -29.96 3.25
C ARG A 29 -0.88 -29.44 4.00
N ARG A 30 -0.71 -28.11 4.03
CA ARG A 30 0.46 -27.44 4.61
C ARG A 30 0.09 -26.09 5.20
N ILE A 31 0.66 -25.80 6.36
CA ILE A 31 0.58 -24.49 7.00
C ILE A 31 2.00 -24.02 7.30
N VAL A 32 2.39 -22.90 6.67
CA VAL A 32 3.63 -22.20 7.00
C VAL A 32 3.35 -21.25 8.16
N VAL A 33 4.03 -21.47 9.28
CA VAL A 33 3.86 -20.71 10.53
C VAL A 33 5.02 -19.71 10.62
N ALA A 34 4.74 -18.44 10.28
CA ALA A 34 5.75 -17.39 10.22
C ALA A 34 5.68 -16.45 11.42
N SER A 35 6.80 -16.21 12.12
CA SER A 35 6.92 -15.25 13.23
C SER A 35 8.19 -14.42 13.17
N LEU A 36 8.39 -13.47 14.09
CA LEU A 36 9.61 -12.66 14.08
C LEU A 36 10.85 -13.51 14.41
N LEU A 37 10.75 -14.39 15.41
CA LEU A 37 11.86 -15.19 15.91
C LEU A 37 11.77 -16.66 15.48
N GLU A 38 12.92 -17.23 15.12
CA GLU A 38 13.05 -18.64 14.74
C GLU A 38 12.53 -19.60 15.81
N ALA A 39 12.93 -19.36 17.06
CA ALA A 39 12.54 -20.19 18.20
C ALA A 39 11.02 -20.23 18.40
N GLU A 40 10.32 -19.12 18.16
CA GLU A 40 8.87 -19.04 18.28
C GLU A 40 8.17 -19.85 17.20
N SER A 41 8.56 -19.70 15.93
CA SER A 41 7.99 -20.46 14.82
C SER A 41 8.21 -21.96 14.99
N VAL A 42 9.44 -22.37 15.35
CA VAL A 42 9.77 -23.79 15.57
C VAL A 42 8.98 -24.36 16.74
N ALA A 43 8.85 -23.62 17.84
CA ALA A 43 8.06 -24.05 19.00
C ALA A 43 6.56 -24.16 18.65
N ALA A 44 6.03 -23.23 17.85
CA ALA A 44 4.64 -23.27 17.40
C ALA A 44 4.36 -24.47 16.48
N CYS A 45 5.24 -24.76 15.50
CA CYS A 45 5.12 -25.95 14.66
C CYS A 45 5.13 -27.23 15.51
N LYS A 46 6.12 -27.39 16.41
CA LYS A 46 6.19 -28.56 17.32
C LYS A 46 4.94 -28.72 18.17
N ARG A 47 4.33 -27.62 18.59
CA ARG A 47 3.07 -27.65 19.35
C ARG A 47 1.92 -28.15 18.48
N LEU A 48 1.78 -27.60 17.28
CA LEU A 48 0.72 -27.99 16.34
C LEU A 48 0.89 -29.45 15.87
N GLU A 49 2.11 -29.90 15.64
CA GLU A 49 2.44 -31.30 15.32
C GLU A 49 2.04 -32.25 16.45
N ARG A 50 2.22 -31.86 17.72
CA ARG A 50 1.74 -32.67 18.86
C ARG A 50 0.20 -32.71 18.93
N GLU A 51 -0.46 -31.63 18.55
CA GLU A 51 -1.92 -31.50 18.60
C GLU A 51 -2.61 -32.25 17.44
N TYR A 52 -2.00 -32.27 16.24
CA TYR A 52 -2.63 -32.77 15.01
C TYR A 52 -1.87 -33.89 14.29
N GLY A 53 -0.69 -34.29 14.78
CA GLY A 53 0.14 -35.32 14.17
C GLY A 53 0.53 -34.98 12.73
N ASP A 54 0.65 -36.02 11.90
CA ASP A 54 1.07 -35.92 10.50
C ASP A 54 -0.06 -35.53 9.53
N ALA A 55 -1.23 -35.11 10.05
CA ALA A 55 -2.37 -34.72 9.21
C ALA A 55 -2.08 -33.47 8.36
N VAL A 56 -1.15 -32.62 8.80
CA VAL A 56 -0.80 -31.35 8.17
C VAL A 56 0.70 -31.14 8.24
N ALA A 57 1.32 -30.72 7.14
CA ALA A 57 2.73 -30.31 7.16
C ALA A 57 2.86 -28.89 7.75
N PHE A 58 3.34 -28.78 8.99
CA PHE A 58 3.68 -27.48 9.59
C PHE A 58 5.12 -27.09 9.23
N VAL A 59 5.31 -25.90 8.67
CA VAL A 59 6.62 -25.42 8.21
C VAL A 59 6.97 -24.12 8.93
N PRO A 60 8.05 -24.07 9.72
CA PRO A 60 8.44 -22.82 10.38
C PRO A 60 9.07 -21.85 9.38
N ALA A 61 8.70 -20.58 9.46
CA ALA A 61 9.35 -19.47 8.78
C ALA A 61 9.55 -18.31 9.76
N TRP A 62 10.52 -17.43 9.54
CA TRP A 62 10.74 -16.33 10.48
C TRP A 62 11.44 -15.13 9.87
N GLY A 63 11.43 -14.02 10.61
CA GLY A 63 12.15 -12.78 10.31
C GLY A 63 11.24 -11.58 10.08
N ASN A 64 11.83 -10.39 10.15
CA ASN A 64 11.13 -9.12 9.96
C ASN A 64 10.69 -8.97 8.49
N LEU A 65 9.37 -8.86 8.28
CA LEU A 65 8.73 -8.81 6.96
C LEU A 65 8.94 -7.47 6.23
N PHE A 66 9.32 -6.43 6.98
CA PHE A 66 9.34 -5.04 6.49
C PHE A 66 10.72 -4.58 6.02
N VAL A 67 11.70 -5.48 5.97
CA VAL A 67 13.10 -5.16 5.68
C VAL A 67 13.69 -6.06 4.58
N PRO A 68 14.85 -5.67 4.00
CA PRO A 68 15.64 -6.57 3.17
C PRO A 68 15.99 -7.90 3.87
N ARG A 69 16.13 -8.98 3.10
CA ARG A 69 16.32 -10.35 3.62
C ARG A 69 17.50 -10.50 4.58
N ASP A 70 18.63 -9.86 4.29
CA ASP A 70 19.83 -9.92 5.12
C ASP A 70 19.66 -9.20 6.47
N MET A 71 18.68 -8.29 6.57
CA MET A 71 18.30 -7.62 7.81
C MET A 71 17.18 -8.32 8.57
N ALA A 72 16.58 -9.38 8.02
CA ALA A 72 15.37 -9.99 8.58
C ALA A 72 15.55 -10.53 10.01
N LYS A 73 16.79 -10.82 10.43
CA LYS A 73 17.12 -11.31 11.79
C LYS A 73 17.61 -10.22 12.74
N LEU A 74 17.77 -8.98 12.26
CA LEU A 74 18.27 -7.87 13.05
C LEU A 74 17.12 -7.15 13.78
N SER A 75 17.38 -6.71 15.00
CA SER A 75 16.48 -5.79 15.69
C SER A 75 16.53 -4.40 15.06
N ARG A 76 15.46 -3.63 15.18
CA ARG A 76 15.42 -2.28 14.63
C ARG A 76 16.47 -1.35 15.25
N ALA A 77 16.75 -1.50 16.54
CA ALA A 77 17.81 -0.74 17.20
C ALA A 77 19.19 -0.99 16.57
N GLN A 78 19.49 -2.24 16.20
CA GLN A 78 20.73 -2.59 15.50
C GLN A 78 20.78 -1.98 14.10
N VAL A 79 19.66 -2.01 13.36
CA VAL A 79 19.59 -1.41 12.02
C VAL A 79 19.77 0.11 12.05
N LEU A 80 19.18 0.80 13.03
CA LEU A 80 19.27 2.26 13.14
C LEU A 80 20.61 2.77 13.67
N ALA A 81 21.30 1.96 14.48
CA ALA A 81 22.62 2.30 15.03
C ALA A 81 23.75 2.18 13.99
N ASP A 82 23.56 1.40 12.94
CA ASP A 82 24.55 1.20 11.87
C ASP A 82 24.19 2.05 10.64
N VAL A 83 25.11 2.92 10.23
CA VAL A 83 24.92 3.85 9.11
C VAL A 83 24.68 3.12 7.78
N ALA A 84 25.39 2.00 7.53
CA ALA A 84 25.24 1.26 6.28
C ALA A 84 23.89 0.53 6.22
N LEU A 85 23.46 -0.07 7.33
CA LEU A 85 22.16 -0.73 7.41
C LEU A 85 21.00 0.28 7.33
N ARG A 86 21.11 1.42 8.02
CA ARG A 86 20.12 2.49 7.99
C ARG A 86 19.92 3.04 6.57
N ARG A 87 21.01 3.30 5.86
CA ARG A 87 20.96 3.74 4.45
C ARG A 87 20.41 2.67 3.52
N LYS A 88 20.80 1.40 3.68
CA LYS A 88 20.22 0.32 2.88
C LYS A 88 18.70 0.21 3.10
N LEU A 89 18.21 0.42 4.32
CA LEU A 89 16.77 0.45 4.60
C LEU A 89 16.08 1.68 3.97
N LEU A 90 16.72 2.85 4.01
CA LEU A 90 16.23 4.05 3.31
C LEU A 90 16.11 3.82 1.81
N ASN A 91 17.14 3.25 1.18
CA ASN A 91 17.13 2.96 -0.24
C ASN A 91 16.02 1.96 -0.59
N ALA A 92 15.82 0.93 0.23
CA ALA A 92 14.71 -0.01 0.05
C ALA A 92 13.33 0.66 0.19
N LEU A 93 13.23 1.73 0.98
CA LEU A 93 11.99 2.46 1.23
C LEU A 93 11.70 3.55 0.19
N TYR A 94 12.70 4.29 -0.28
CA TYR A 94 12.54 5.49 -1.10
C TYR A 94 13.04 5.35 -2.54
N ASP A 95 14.00 4.47 -2.80
CA ASP A 95 14.63 4.36 -4.12
C ASP A 95 13.97 3.25 -4.96
N ASP A 96 14.77 2.60 -5.81
CA ASP A 96 14.38 1.63 -6.83
C ASP A 96 13.45 0.53 -6.27
N TYR A 97 12.26 0.47 -6.87
CA TYR A 97 11.22 -0.43 -6.41
C TYR A 97 11.49 -1.89 -6.74
N ASP A 98 12.02 -2.20 -7.92
CA ASP A 98 12.22 -3.57 -8.37
C ASP A 98 13.37 -4.25 -7.62
N ALA A 99 14.46 -3.53 -7.37
CA ALA A 99 15.56 -3.97 -6.53
C ALA A 99 15.10 -4.20 -5.08
N ALA A 100 14.32 -3.27 -4.52
CA ALA A 100 13.77 -3.42 -3.18
C ALA A 100 12.78 -4.59 -3.08
N TYR A 101 11.93 -4.80 -4.09
CA TYR A 101 11.02 -5.94 -4.18
C TYR A 101 11.79 -7.27 -4.22
N ALA A 102 12.81 -7.37 -5.08
CA ALA A 102 13.60 -8.58 -5.25
C ALA A 102 14.36 -9.00 -3.97
N ASP A 103 14.78 -8.04 -3.15
CA ASP A 103 15.51 -8.28 -1.90
C ASP A 103 14.63 -8.25 -0.63
N ASN A 104 13.33 -7.98 -0.73
CA ASN A 104 12.45 -7.93 0.44
C ASN A 104 12.16 -9.31 1.04
N HIS A 105 12.12 -9.38 2.37
CA HIS A 105 11.91 -10.64 3.11
C HIS A 105 10.51 -11.24 2.93
N LEU A 106 9.45 -10.43 3.02
CA LEU A 106 8.07 -10.90 2.80
C LEU A 106 7.90 -11.48 1.39
N VAL A 107 8.40 -10.77 0.37
CA VAL A 107 8.37 -11.23 -1.03
C VAL A 107 9.08 -12.58 -1.15
N SER A 108 10.23 -12.74 -0.49
CA SER A 108 10.96 -14.01 -0.50
C SER A 108 10.20 -15.15 0.16
N LEU A 109 9.46 -14.90 1.25
CA LEU A 109 8.61 -15.91 1.90
C LEU A 109 7.46 -16.33 0.98
N ILE A 110 6.76 -15.37 0.36
CA ILE A 110 5.66 -15.67 -0.57
C ILE A 110 6.19 -16.45 -1.79
N ARG A 111 7.32 -16.03 -2.35
CA ARG A 111 8.00 -16.73 -3.46
C ARG A 111 8.37 -18.17 -3.11
N MET A 112 8.96 -18.36 -1.93
CA MET A 112 9.45 -19.67 -1.47
C MET A 112 8.29 -20.63 -1.21
N HIS A 113 7.24 -20.14 -0.56
CA HIS A 113 6.16 -21.00 -0.09
C HIS A 113 4.98 -21.11 -1.06
N ARG A 114 4.75 -20.11 -1.92
CA ARG A 114 3.61 -20.04 -2.87
C ARG A 114 2.27 -20.42 -2.22
N PRO A 115 1.84 -19.71 -1.16
CA PRO A 115 0.60 -20.04 -0.46
C PRO A 115 -0.62 -19.73 -1.33
N GLU A 116 -1.67 -20.53 -1.23
CA GLU A 116 -2.99 -20.19 -1.80
C GLU A 116 -3.70 -19.14 -0.94
N VAL A 117 -3.50 -19.18 0.38
CA VAL A 117 -4.09 -18.24 1.33
C VAL A 117 -3.02 -17.69 2.26
N ILE A 118 -3.00 -16.37 2.40
CA ILE A 118 -2.20 -15.69 3.41
C ILE A 118 -3.15 -15.17 4.48
N VAL A 119 -2.90 -15.51 5.74
CA VAL A 119 -3.50 -14.82 6.89
C VAL A 119 -2.42 -14.01 7.57
N ASP A 120 -2.58 -12.69 7.56
CA ASP A 120 -1.65 -11.77 8.19
C ASP A 120 -2.14 -11.36 9.58
N CYS A 121 -1.59 -11.99 10.61
CA CYS A 121 -1.84 -11.66 12.02
C CYS A 121 -0.80 -10.69 12.61
N VAL A 122 0.14 -10.17 11.82
CA VAL A 122 1.14 -9.22 12.30
C VAL A 122 0.49 -7.87 12.53
N ASN A 123 0.73 -7.21 13.67
CA ASN A 123 0.27 -5.84 13.87
C ASN A 123 1.13 -4.83 13.08
N THR A 124 0.86 -4.69 11.77
CA THR A 124 1.60 -3.81 10.84
C THR A 124 1.65 -2.36 11.33
N ALA A 125 0.54 -1.86 11.90
CA ALA A 125 0.49 -0.51 12.44
C ALA A 125 1.50 -0.33 13.57
N THR A 126 1.56 -1.27 14.53
CA THR A 126 2.59 -1.27 15.60
C THR A 126 4.01 -1.31 15.02
N GLY A 127 4.26 -2.12 13.98
CA GLY A 127 5.56 -2.21 13.32
C GLY A 127 6.06 -0.88 12.73
N PHE A 128 5.15 0.00 12.31
CA PHE A 128 5.47 1.28 11.68
C PHE A 128 5.25 2.52 12.55
N SER A 129 4.25 2.54 13.45
CA SER A 129 3.80 3.74 14.16
C SER A 129 4.58 4.08 15.43
N TYR A 130 5.27 3.12 16.05
CA TYR A 130 6.04 3.37 17.29
C TYR A 130 7.37 4.11 17.04
N GLN A 131 7.61 4.55 15.81
CA GLN A 131 8.87 5.18 15.39
C GLN A 131 8.91 6.69 15.72
N ASP A 132 7.96 7.16 16.55
CA ASP A 132 7.80 8.50 17.11
C ASP A 132 8.16 9.63 16.15
N VAL A 133 7.31 9.81 15.14
CA VAL A 133 7.43 10.89 14.16
C VAL A 133 7.54 12.27 14.80
N PHE A 134 6.95 12.46 15.99
CA PHE A 134 6.94 13.75 16.68
C PHE A 134 8.29 14.04 17.34
N ASP A 135 8.91 13.05 17.97
CA ASP A 135 10.28 13.14 18.48
C ASP A 135 11.28 13.35 17.34
N GLY A 136 11.18 12.55 16.27
CA GLY A 136 12.04 12.70 15.09
C GLY A 136 11.93 14.10 14.46
N ALA A 137 10.71 14.63 14.31
CA ALA A 137 10.50 15.98 13.81
C ALA A 137 11.09 17.05 14.73
N ALA A 138 10.96 16.89 16.06
CA ALA A 138 11.54 17.82 17.02
C ALA A 138 13.07 17.85 16.94
N LYS A 139 13.72 16.68 16.84
CA LYS A 139 15.17 16.54 16.67
C LYS A 139 15.65 17.17 15.37
N VAL A 140 15.03 16.85 14.24
CA VAL A 140 15.38 17.45 12.94
C VAL A 140 15.21 18.96 12.97
N ARG A 141 14.14 19.47 13.60
CA ARG A 141 13.93 20.92 13.75
C ARG A 141 14.99 21.61 14.61
N ALA A 142 15.60 20.93 15.57
CA ALA A 142 16.69 21.51 16.35
C ALA A 142 17.96 21.74 15.49
N TRP A 143 18.13 20.95 14.43
CA TRP A 143 19.23 21.08 13.46
C TRP A 143 18.96 22.11 12.35
N ILE A 144 17.72 22.59 12.24
CA ILE A 144 17.33 23.70 11.36
C ILE A 144 17.44 24.97 12.21
N GLY A 145 18.42 25.84 11.92
CA GLY A 145 18.66 27.05 12.70
C GLY A 145 17.39 27.89 12.92
N LYS A 146 17.35 28.68 14.01
CA LYS A 146 16.22 29.59 14.27
C LYS A 146 16.08 30.55 13.07
N ASP A 147 14.92 30.54 12.43
CA ASP A 147 14.60 31.31 11.21
C ASP A 147 15.20 30.79 9.88
N GLY A 148 15.81 29.59 9.86
CA GLY A 148 16.29 28.93 8.63
C GLY A 148 17.51 29.61 7.96
N LYS A 149 18.11 30.62 8.61
CA LYS A 149 19.23 31.40 8.06
C LYS A 149 20.57 30.67 8.09
N ASP A 150 20.75 29.77 9.05
CA ASP A 150 22.02 29.04 9.25
C ASP A 150 22.07 27.70 8.51
N GLY A 151 21.04 27.38 7.70
CA GLY A 151 20.93 26.10 7.01
C GLY A 151 20.70 24.91 7.97
N TYR A 152 20.98 23.71 7.48
CA TYR A 152 20.88 22.46 8.22
C TYR A 152 22.28 22.00 8.67
N ASP A 153 22.46 21.74 9.97
CA ASP A 153 23.73 21.23 10.50
C ASP A 153 23.94 19.75 10.09
N ALA A 154 25.06 19.46 9.43
CA ALA A 154 25.44 18.13 8.99
C ALA A 154 25.57 17.11 10.14
N LYS A 155 25.74 17.55 11.39
CA LYS A 155 25.72 16.66 12.56
C LYS A 155 24.36 16.01 12.80
N GLY A 156 23.29 16.61 12.28
CA GLY A 156 21.93 16.10 12.43
C GLY A 156 21.56 14.96 11.47
N VAL A 157 22.43 14.59 10.51
CA VAL A 157 22.09 13.66 9.41
C VAL A 157 21.51 12.35 9.93
N ASP A 158 22.02 11.84 11.05
CA ASP A 158 21.51 10.63 11.69
C ASP A 158 20.05 10.76 12.15
N ASP A 159 19.69 11.90 12.76
CA ASP A 159 18.32 12.20 13.17
C ASP A 159 17.41 12.40 11.96
N LEU A 160 17.92 12.96 10.87
CA LEU A 160 17.18 13.09 9.60
C LEU A 160 16.91 11.73 8.95
N GLU A 161 17.93 10.88 8.83
CA GLU A 161 17.79 9.53 8.30
C GLU A 161 16.81 8.70 9.15
N ALA A 162 16.89 8.81 10.49
CA ALA A 162 15.94 8.17 11.41
C ALA A 162 14.51 8.73 11.28
N PHE A 163 14.34 10.03 11.09
CA PHE A 163 13.05 10.68 10.88
C PHE A 163 12.39 10.29 9.55
N LEU A 164 13.16 10.16 8.47
CA LEU A 164 12.65 9.64 7.19
C LEU A 164 12.17 8.19 7.37
N LEU A 165 12.94 7.38 8.10
CA LEU A 165 12.55 6.01 8.41
C LEU A 165 11.40 5.88 9.40
N SER A 166 10.96 6.96 10.08
CA SER A 166 9.85 6.92 11.05
C SER A 166 8.47 7.16 10.45
N GLN A 167 8.39 7.52 9.16
CA GLN A 167 7.13 7.82 8.50
C GLN A 167 6.34 6.54 8.22
N SER A 168 5.12 6.42 8.76
CA SER A 168 4.23 5.27 8.54
C SER A 168 3.79 5.14 7.08
N ALA A 169 3.40 6.25 6.44
CA ALA A 169 2.80 6.23 5.11
C ALA A 169 3.71 5.68 4.00
N PRO A 170 4.98 6.12 3.83
CA PRO A 170 5.88 5.52 2.84
C PRO A 170 6.09 4.02 3.06
N GLN A 171 6.22 3.59 4.32
CA GLN A 171 6.43 2.19 4.69
C GLN A 171 5.20 1.33 4.35
N LEU A 172 4.00 1.82 4.65
CA LEU A 172 2.74 1.16 4.31
C LEU A 172 2.53 1.05 2.81
N ILE A 173 2.75 2.14 2.06
CA ILE A 173 2.62 2.16 0.59
C ILE A 173 3.58 1.13 -0.02
N ARG A 174 4.86 1.14 0.40
CA ARG A 174 5.86 0.19 -0.10
C ARG A 174 5.47 -1.26 0.23
N HIS A 175 5.02 -1.52 1.46
CA HIS A 175 4.59 -2.84 1.91
C HIS A 175 3.41 -3.39 1.11
N VAL A 176 2.34 -2.60 0.90
CA VAL A 176 1.17 -3.04 0.13
C VAL A 176 1.50 -3.23 -1.35
N ARG A 177 2.40 -2.42 -1.92
CA ARG A 177 2.88 -2.64 -3.30
C ARG A 177 3.62 -3.98 -3.42
N PHE A 178 4.51 -4.31 -2.48
CA PHE A 178 5.18 -5.61 -2.44
C PHE A 178 4.19 -6.76 -2.28
N LEU A 179 3.20 -6.60 -1.40
CA LEU A 179 2.15 -7.59 -1.20
C LEU A 179 1.36 -7.82 -2.49
N HIS A 180 0.92 -6.75 -3.16
CA HIS A 180 0.21 -6.82 -4.43
C HIS A 180 1.01 -7.60 -5.48
N GLN A 181 2.24 -7.17 -5.75
CA GLN A 181 3.05 -7.82 -6.78
C GLN A 181 3.35 -9.28 -6.43
N ALA A 182 3.73 -9.58 -5.19
CA ALA A 182 4.04 -10.95 -4.78
C ALA A 182 2.82 -11.87 -4.79
N THR A 183 1.67 -11.40 -4.31
CA THR A 183 0.45 -12.21 -4.32
C THR A 183 -0.07 -12.47 -5.74
N THR A 184 0.04 -11.50 -6.64
CA THR A 184 -0.29 -11.68 -8.06
C THR A 184 0.71 -12.61 -8.76
N GLU A 185 2.02 -12.37 -8.63
CA GLU A 185 3.08 -13.16 -9.27
C GLU A 185 3.05 -14.63 -8.84
N TYR A 186 2.79 -14.89 -7.55
CA TYR A 186 2.76 -16.24 -6.99
C TYR A 186 1.35 -16.82 -6.84
N SER A 187 0.34 -16.18 -7.46
CA SER A 187 -1.04 -16.67 -7.56
C SER A 187 -1.70 -16.99 -6.21
N THR A 188 -1.42 -16.18 -5.19
CA THR A 188 -2.19 -16.21 -3.93
C THR A 188 -3.65 -15.89 -4.24
N ARG A 189 -4.59 -16.68 -3.73
CA ARG A 189 -6.02 -16.53 -4.01
C ARG A 189 -6.74 -15.66 -2.99
N VAL A 190 -6.34 -15.76 -1.72
CA VAL A 190 -6.96 -14.99 -0.62
C VAL A 190 -5.88 -14.40 0.29
N TYR A 191 -6.04 -13.13 0.62
CA TYR A 191 -5.28 -12.44 1.65
C TYR A 191 -6.24 -11.93 2.72
N VAL A 192 -6.12 -12.44 3.94
CA VAL A 192 -6.91 -11.99 5.09
C VAL A 192 -6.01 -11.27 6.08
N LYS A 193 -6.29 -10.00 6.32
CA LYS A 193 -5.62 -9.22 7.36
C LYS A 193 -6.37 -9.36 8.68
N VAL A 194 -5.68 -9.72 9.76
CA VAL A 194 -6.15 -9.41 11.12
C VAL A 194 -5.54 -8.06 11.49
N GLY A 195 -6.37 -7.02 11.41
CA GLY A 195 -5.97 -5.65 11.62
C GLY A 195 -5.99 -5.22 13.08
N THR A 196 -5.85 -3.91 13.30
CA THR A 196 -6.10 -3.27 14.60
C THR A 196 -6.84 -1.96 14.36
N THR A 197 -7.51 -1.44 15.39
CA THR A 197 -8.02 -0.07 15.41
C THR A 197 -7.01 0.92 15.97
N GLY A 198 -5.88 0.45 16.52
CA GLY A 198 -4.88 1.26 17.20
C GLY A 198 -5.25 1.68 18.62
N THR A 199 -6.55 1.74 18.94
CA THR A 199 -7.09 2.16 20.25
C THR A 199 -7.86 1.04 20.98
N GLY A 200 -7.94 -0.16 20.42
CA GLY A 200 -8.72 -1.25 20.99
C GLY A 200 -10.24 -0.96 21.00
N GLY A 201 -10.74 -0.21 20.01
CA GLY A 201 -12.16 0.13 19.88
C GLY A 201 -12.60 1.36 20.68
N MET A 202 -11.73 1.90 21.52
CA MET A 202 -12.01 3.11 22.29
C MET A 202 -11.94 4.37 21.41
N GLY A 203 -12.70 5.40 21.78
CA GLY A 203 -12.70 6.71 21.12
C GLY A 203 -11.47 7.57 21.45
N LEU A 204 -11.49 8.84 21.00
CA LEU A 204 -10.41 9.81 21.23
C LEU A 204 -10.10 10.06 22.72
N ASN A 205 -11.07 9.81 23.59
CA ASN A 205 -10.96 9.95 25.04
C ASN A 205 -10.36 8.71 25.74
N ILE A 206 -9.74 7.79 25.00
CA ILE A 206 -9.16 6.55 25.55
C ILE A 206 -8.30 6.83 26.80
N PRO A 207 -8.60 6.19 27.95
CA PRO A 207 -7.85 6.43 29.19
C PRO A 207 -6.53 5.66 29.24
N TYR A 208 -6.40 4.59 28.47
CA TYR A 208 -5.24 3.68 28.42
C TYR A 208 -4.17 4.23 27.46
N THR A 209 -3.36 5.15 27.96
CA THR A 209 -2.15 5.64 27.27
C THR A 209 -0.90 5.05 27.93
N HIS A 210 0.22 4.99 27.21
CA HIS A 210 1.52 4.62 27.80
C HIS A 210 2.10 5.77 28.65
N SER A 211 1.29 6.34 29.56
CA SER A 211 1.59 7.52 30.38
C SER A 211 1.82 8.82 29.59
N GLU A 212 1.15 8.96 28.45
CA GLU A 212 1.20 10.16 27.60
C GLU A 212 -0.03 11.05 27.85
N ASP A 213 0.11 12.35 27.58
CA ASP A 213 -0.99 13.32 27.59
C ASP A 213 -2.17 12.84 26.73
N LYS A 214 -3.39 13.13 27.17
CA LYS A 214 -4.61 12.74 26.48
C LYS A 214 -5.06 13.84 25.50
N PRO A 215 -5.31 13.54 24.21
CA PRO A 215 -5.10 12.26 23.54
C PRO A 215 -3.63 12.04 23.14
N SER A 216 -3.15 10.79 23.28
CA SER A 216 -1.77 10.41 22.95
C SER A 216 -1.53 10.54 21.44
N LYS A 217 -0.54 11.38 21.07
CA LYS A 217 -0.14 11.56 19.67
C LYS A 217 0.38 10.25 19.04
N LYS A 218 1.03 9.39 19.83
CA LYS A 218 1.55 8.11 19.35
C LYS A 218 0.43 7.10 19.10
N LEU A 219 -0.58 7.05 19.97
CA LEU A 219 -1.77 6.22 19.74
C LEU A 219 -2.56 6.70 18.51
N LEU A 220 -2.68 8.02 18.31
CA LEU A 220 -3.33 8.56 17.11
C LEU A 220 -2.54 8.24 15.83
N ALA A 221 -1.21 8.29 15.86
CA ALA A 221 -0.38 7.86 14.74
C ALA A 221 -0.54 6.36 14.43
N LYS A 222 -0.72 5.52 15.47
CA LYS A 222 -1.04 4.09 15.30
C LYS A 222 -2.40 3.88 14.65
N ASN A 223 -3.42 4.64 15.07
CA ASN A 223 -4.74 4.60 14.46
C ASN A 223 -4.68 5.04 12.98
N GLU A 224 -3.98 6.13 12.67
CA GLU A 224 -3.75 6.61 11.31
C GLU A 224 -3.10 5.53 10.45
N ALA A 225 -2.01 4.91 10.93
CA ALA A 225 -1.35 3.83 10.21
C ALA A 225 -2.26 2.60 10.02
N ALA A 226 -3.08 2.27 11.02
CA ALA A 226 -3.97 1.11 10.99
C ALA A 226 -5.10 1.26 9.98
N PHE A 227 -5.69 2.45 9.86
CA PHE A 227 -6.74 2.76 8.88
C PHE A 227 -6.18 3.17 7.51
N GLY A 228 -4.97 3.74 7.46
CA GLY A 228 -4.20 3.91 6.24
C GLY A 228 -3.93 2.56 5.57
N HIS A 229 -3.58 1.53 6.36
CA HIS A 229 -3.45 0.17 5.85
C HIS A 229 -4.78 -0.36 5.28
N THR A 230 -5.91 -0.18 5.98
CA THR A 230 -7.25 -0.53 5.46
C THR A 230 -7.52 0.12 4.10
N GLY A 231 -7.23 1.43 3.98
CA GLY A 231 -7.44 2.19 2.75
C GLY A 231 -6.60 1.66 1.59
N LEU A 232 -5.36 1.26 1.84
CA LEU A 232 -4.50 0.63 0.83
C LEU A 232 -4.97 -0.79 0.47
N LEU A 233 -5.41 -1.59 1.45
CA LEU A 233 -5.98 -2.93 1.21
C LEU A 233 -7.28 -2.86 0.41
N PHE A 234 -8.07 -1.80 0.58
CA PHE A 234 -9.25 -1.54 -0.23
C PHE A 234 -8.93 -1.25 -1.70
N LEU A 235 -7.83 -0.54 -1.98
CA LEU A 235 -7.34 -0.40 -3.36
C LEU A 235 -6.94 -1.77 -3.92
N LEU A 236 -6.24 -2.58 -3.12
CA LEU A 236 -5.83 -3.93 -3.53
C LEU A 236 -7.04 -4.83 -3.83
N ALA A 237 -8.08 -4.78 -2.99
CA ALA A 237 -9.33 -5.54 -3.18
C ALA A 237 -10.05 -5.20 -4.50
N ARG A 238 -9.87 -3.98 -5.02
CA ARG A 238 -10.46 -3.49 -6.26
C ARG A 238 -9.51 -3.53 -7.46
N THR A 239 -8.32 -4.09 -7.27
CA THR A 239 -7.31 -4.22 -8.31
C THR A 239 -7.56 -5.50 -9.11
N PRO A 240 -7.69 -5.44 -10.45
CA PRO A 240 -7.84 -6.63 -11.28
C PRO A 240 -6.71 -7.64 -11.08
N ASN A 241 -7.07 -8.93 -11.07
CA ASN A 241 -6.15 -10.06 -10.90
C ASN A 241 -5.40 -10.12 -9.55
N ALA A 242 -5.72 -9.25 -8.59
CA ALA A 242 -5.24 -9.35 -7.22
C ALA A 242 -5.97 -10.48 -6.45
N PRO A 243 -5.43 -10.96 -5.31
CA PRO A 243 -6.15 -11.89 -4.44
C PRO A 243 -7.46 -11.28 -3.93
N ILE A 244 -8.37 -12.14 -3.48
CA ILE A 244 -9.49 -11.71 -2.63
C ILE A 244 -8.89 -11.14 -1.34
N VAL A 245 -9.11 -9.85 -1.09
CA VAL A 245 -8.61 -9.17 0.12
C VAL A 245 -9.74 -9.00 1.11
N LYS A 246 -9.52 -9.45 2.35
CA LYS A 246 -10.43 -9.28 3.47
C LYS A 246 -9.69 -8.75 4.69
N GLU A 247 -10.42 -8.09 5.58
CA GLU A 247 -9.84 -7.65 6.85
C GLU A 247 -10.79 -7.84 8.02
N VAL A 248 -10.37 -8.61 9.02
CA VAL A 248 -11.02 -8.68 10.33
C VAL A 248 -10.28 -7.73 11.26
N LYS A 249 -10.97 -6.75 11.84
CA LYS A 249 -10.36 -5.79 12.78
C LYS A 249 -10.92 -5.95 14.20
N PRO A 250 -10.20 -6.63 15.09
CA PRO A 250 -10.50 -6.61 16.51
C PRO A 250 -10.49 -5.17 17.05
N ALA A 251 -11.59 -4.80 17.70
CA ALA A 251 -11.80 -3.52 18.36
C ALA A 251 -11.97 -3.72 19.88
N ALA A 252 -11.16 -4.61 20.44
CA ALA A 252 -11.08 -4.91 21.87
C ALA A 252 -9.65 -5.40 22.19
N MET A 253 -9.32 -5.55 23.47
CA MET A 253 -8.07 -6.21 23.85
C MET A 253 -8.13 -7.68 23.40
N ILE A 254 -7.10 -8.19 22.76
CA ILE A 254 -7.04 -9.63 22.46
C ILE A 254 -6.69 -10.36 23.76
N GLY A 255 -7.38 -11.46 24.05
CA GLY A 255 -7.28 -12.22 25.30
C GLY A 255 -5.86 -12.67 25.68
N TYR A 256 -5.74 -13.40 26.78
CA TYR A 256 -4.44 -13.68 27.40
C TYR A 256 -3.89 -15.08 27.09
N ARG A 257 -2.57 -15.21 27.16
CA ARG A 257 -1.81 -16.47 27.01
C ARG A 257 -1.80 -17.30 28.28
N ALA A 258 -1.46 -16.67 29.40
CA ALA A 258 -1.25 -17.35 30.68
C ALA A 258 -1.39 -16.37 31.86
N VAL A 259 -1.71 -16.91 33.03
CA VAL A 259 -1.63 -16.21 34.32
C VAL A 259 -0.46 -16.83 35.09
N GLN A 260 0.50 -16.02 35.50
CA GLN A 260 1.71 -16.49 36.16
C GLN A 260 2.30 -15.45 37.11
N VAL A 261 3.06 -15.92 38.10
CA VAL A 261 3.89 -15.05 38.94
C VAL A 261 5.28 -15.01 38.34
N MET A 262 5.72 -13.83 37.90
CA MET A 262 7.04 -13.66 37.29
C MET A 262 7.73 -12.40 37.79
N GLU A 263 9.06 -12.39 37.70
CA GLU A 263 9.84 -11.15 37.79
C GLU A 263 9.47 -10.30 36.57
N THR A 264 9.11 -9.04 36.81
CA THR A 264 8.68 -8.09 35.78
C THR A 264 9.46 -6.79 35.89
N LYS A 265 9.31 -5.94 34.89
CA LYS A 265 9.87 -4.60 34.85
C LYS A 265 8.77 -3.58 34.68
N ASP A 266 8.94 -2.40 35.25
CA ASP A 266 8.09 -1.27 34.93
C ASP A 266 8.45 -0.66 33.56
N LYS A 267 7.73 0.40 33.16
CA LYS A 267 7.96 1.12 31.90
C LYS A 267 9.35 1.78 31.77
N HIS A 268 10.11 1.88 32.87
CA HIS A 268 11.45 2.44 32.94
C HIS A 268 12.53 1.35 33.06
N ASP A 269 12.18 0.09 32.76
CA ASP A 269 13.06 -1.07 32.85
C ASP A 269 13.51 -1.39 34.29
N ASN A 270 12.85 -0.84 35.31
CA ASN A 270 13.15 -1.13 36.70
C ASN A 270 12.54 -2.50 37.10
N SER A 271 13.40 -3.38 37.63
CA SER A 271 13.04 -4.73 38.12
C SER A 271 13.11 -4.85 39.63
N GLU A 272 13.40 -3.77 40.34
CA GLU A 272 13.69 -3.75 41.78
C GLU A 272 12.58 -3.02 42.53
N LEU A 273 12.26 -3.51 43.72
CA LEU A 273 11.44 -2.80 44.70
C LEU A 273 12.36 -1.99 45.61
N TYR A 274 11.90 -0.82 46.04
CA TYR A 274 12.63 0.07 46.94
C TYR A 274 11.75 0.41 48.14
N ASP A 275 12.37 0.57 49.30
CA ASP A 275 11.68 1.11 50.46
C ASP A 275 11.41 2.61 50.28
N ALA A 276 10.22 3.03 50.71
CA ALA A 276 9.80 4.43 50.59
C ALA A 276 10.46 5.29 51.67
N HIS A 277 10.90 6.49 51.30
CA HIS A 277 11.36 7.51 52.24
C HIS A 277 10.30 8.63 52.33
N GLU A 278 10.12 9.18 53.54
CA GLU A 278 9.25 10.33 53.76
C GLU A 278 9.98 11.63 53.39
N VAL A 279 9.33 12.50 52.60
CA VAL A 279 9.85 13.81 52.22
C VAL A 279 8.81 14.88 52.48
N ALA A 280 9.26 16.07 52.87
CA ALA A 280 8.36 17.21 53.11
C ALA A 280 7.67 17.65 51.80
N CYS A 281 6.37 17.91 51.85
CA CYS A 281 5.58 18.34 50.70
C CYS A 281 5.59 19.88 50.55
N GLU A 282 6.78 20.50 50.58
CA GLU A 282 6.97 21.95 50.46
C GLU A 282 8.04 22.27 49.41
N GLY A 283 7.85 23.35 48.65
CA GLY A 283 8.80 23.79 47.63
C GLY A 283 8.79 22.93 46.35
N ALA A 284 9.97 22.73 45.75
CA ALA A 284 10.12 21.96 44.51
C ALA A 284 10.47 20.50 44.82
N LEU A 285 9.64 19.56 44.32
CA LEU A 285 9.90 18.11 44.41
C LEU A 285 10.67 17.64 43.19
N ASN A 286 11.81 16.98 43.40
CA ASN A 286 12.50 16.28 42.32
C ASN A 286 11.74 14.98 41.99
N LEU A 287 11.34 14.82 40.73
CA LEU A 287 10.58 13.66 40.29
C LEU A 287 11.46 12.45 39.91
N ARG A 288 12.79 12.63 39.93
CA ARG A 288 13.78 11.59 39.59
C ARG A 288 15.03 11.74 40.44
N GLU A 289 15.26 10.78 41.33
CA GLU A 289 16.46 10.67 42.16
C GLU A 289 17.31 9.47 41.74
N ASP A 290 18.60 9.47 42.11
CA ASP A 290 19.46 8.31 41.86
C ASP A 290 18.96 7.13 42.71
N PRO A 291 18.59 5.98 42.11
CA PRO A 291 18.11 4.81 42.85
C PRO A 291 19.08 4.29 43.91
N LYS A 292 20.38 4.63 43.82
CA LYS A 292 21.37 4.29 44.87
C LYS A 292 21.05 4.91 46.23
N GLY A 293 20.26 5.99 46.27
CA GLY A 293 19.82 6.63 47.49
C GLY A 293 18.72 5.88 48.24
N TYR A 294 18.19 4.79 47.67
CA TYR A 294 17.09 4.01 48.25
C TYR A 294 17.55 2.60 48.62
N GLU A 295 17.00 2.07 49.71
CA GLU A 295 17.19 0.67 50.10
C GLU A 295 16.40 -0.26 49.18
N LYS A 296 17.07 -1.26 48.61
CA LYS A 296 16.43 -2.26 47.74
C LYS A 296 15.72 -3.31 48.58
N ASN A 297 14.43 -3.50 48.33
CA ASN A 297 13.57 -4.45 49.01
C ASN A 297 13.11 -5.59 48.07
N GLY A 298 14.08 -6.26 47.46
CA GLY A 298 13.86 -7.40 46.58
C GLY A 298 13.43 -7.02 45.16
N LYS A 299 13.03 -8.05 44.40
CA LYS A 299 12.67 -7.90 42.99
C LYS A 299 11.18 -7.66 42.81
N LEU A 300 10.85 -6.90 41.78
CA LEU A 300 9.50 -6.68 41.30
C LEU A 300 8.93 -7.99 40.74
N ARG A 301 8.30 -8.78 41.61
CA ARG A 301 7.71 -10.08 41.28
C ARG A 301 6.22 -10.03 41.57
N VAL A 302 5.40 -10.05 40.52
CA VAL A 302 3.96 -9.80 40.61
C VAL A 302 3.19 -10.88 39.86
N ALA A 303 1.97 -11.19 40.32
CA ALA A 303 1.03 -12.00 39.57
C ALA A 303 0.51 -11.20 38.37
N VAL A 304 0.81 -11.68 37.16
CA VAL A 304 0.47 -11.00 35.91
C VAL A 304 -0.30 -11.91 34.96
N VAL A 305 -1.07 -11.26 34.10
CA VAL A 305 -1.71 -11.83 32.94
C VAL A 305 -0.83 -11.49 31.73
N ASP A 306 -0.28 -12.50 31.06
CA ASP A 306 0.47 -12.36 29.81
C ASP A 306 -0.51 -12.21 28.65
N THR A 307 -0.60 -11.02 28.07
CA THR A 307 -1.47 -10.70 26.92
C THR A 307 -0.76 -10.77 25.57
N GLY A 308 0.39 -11.44 25.52
CA GLY A 308 1.18 -11.60 24.30
C GLY A 308 1.81 -10.29 23.85
N GLU A 309 1.51 -9.85 22.62
CA GLU A 309 2.09 -8.64 22.02
C GLU A 309 1.78 -7.35 22.80
N ASN A 310 0.72 -7.35 23.61
CA ASN A 310 0.34 -6.18 24.43
C ASN A 310 1.08 -6.13 25.78
N GLY A 311 1.94 -7.12 26.08
CA GLY A 311 2.72 -7.19 27.31
C GLY A 311 2.00 -7.89 28.45
N VAL A 312 2.42 -7.59 29.67
CA VAL A 312 1.89 -8.18 30.90
C VAL A 312 1.10 -7.16 31.70
N PHE A 313 -0.04 -7.57 32.26
CA PHE A 313 -0.87 -6.73 33.13
C PHE A 313 -0.99 -7.34 34.52
N THR A 314 -0.91 -6.52 35.55
CA THR A 314 -1.29 -6.93 36.91
C THR A 314 -2.80 -7.17 36.99
N ARG A 315 -3.26 -7.83 38.07
CA ARG A 315 -4.70 -8.06 38.30
C ARG A 315 -5.53 -6.78 38.20
N GLY A 316 -5.05 -5.66 38.75
CA GLY A 316 -5.76 -4.39 38.76
C GLY A 316 -5.88 -3.78 37.37
N GLU A 317 -4.78 -3.77 36.61
CA GLU A 317 -4.75 -3.28 35.23
C GLU A 317 -5.63 -4.14 34.31
N PHE A 318 -5.53 -5.47 34.42
CA PHE A 318 -6.35 -6.39 33.66
C PHE A 318 -7.84 -6.19 33.97
N ALA A 319 -8.21 -6.15 35.26
CA ALA A 319 -9.60 -5.90 35.65
C ALA A 319 -10.13 -4.55 35.15
N ALA A 320 -9.30 -3.51 35.17
CA ALA A 320 -9.68 -2.18 34.69
C ALA A 320 -9.87 -2.15 33.16
N ILE A 321 -8.94 -2.72 32.38
CA ILE A 321 -9.01 -2.67 30.92
C ILE A 321 -10.13 -3.55 30.36
N THR A 322 -10.45 -4.67 31.02
CA THR A 322 -11.49 -5.61 30.60
C THR A 322 -12.87 -5.35 31.23
N ALA A 323 -13.02 -4.31 32.05
CA ALA A 323 -14.30 -3.98 32.66
C ALA A 323 -15.35 -3.62 31.59
N LEU A 324 -16.64 -3.84 31.92
CA LEU A 324 -17.76 -3.46 31.05
C LEU A 324 -17.68 -1.99 30.66
N GLY A 325 -17.80 -1.69 29.37
CA GLY A 325 -17.71 -0.34 28.82
C GLY A 325 -16.29 0.25 28.78
N GLN A 326 -15.28 -0.55 29.10
CA GLN A 326 -13.87 -0.25 28.79
C GLN A 326 -13.46 -0.94 27.49
N MET A 327 -12.17 -1.18 27.28
CA MET A 327 -11.68 -1.81 26.05
C MET A 327 -12.24 -3.23 25.87
N GLU A 328 -12.66 -3.86 26.97
CA GLU A 328 -13.16 -5.23 27.01
C GLU A 328 -12.13 -6.19 26.35
N TYR A 329 -12.51 -7.44 26.11
CA TYR A 329 -11.61 -8.34 25.40
C TYR A 329 -12.35 -9.32 24.51
N ILE A 330 -11.64 -9.75 23.48
CA ILE A 330 -12.07 -10.76 22.51
C ILE A 330 -11.07 -11.92 22.52
N THR A 331 -11.55 -13.14 22.38
CA THR A 331 -10.67 -14.31 22.35
C THR A 331 -10.00 -14.47 20.98
N PRO A 332 -8.75 -14.97 20.92
CA PRO A 332 -8.13 -15.29 19.63
C PRO A 332 -8.89 -16.38 18.86
N GLU A 333 -9.65 -17.25 19.55
CA GLU A 333 -10.53 -18.26 18.97
C GLU A 333 -11.70 -17.66 18.19
N GLU A 334 -12.35 -16.62 18.72
CA GLU A 334 -13.43 -15.89 18.02
C GLU A 334 -12.90 -15.21 16.76
N ILE A 335 -11.72 -14.59 16.84
CA ILE A 335 -11.05 -13.99 15.69
C ILE A 335 -10.72 -15.06 14.65
N ALA A 336 -10.12 -16.17 15.07
CA ALA A 336 -9.74 -17.27 14.18
C ALA A 336 -10.95 -17.92 13.50
N THR A 337 -12.05 -18.09 14.22
CA THR A 337 -13.32 -18.59 13.68
C THR A 337 -13.83 -17.65 12.58
N THR A 338 -13.84 -16.34 12.86
CA THR A 338 -14.25 -15.32 11.89
C THR A 338 -13.35 -15.35 10.65
N VAL A 339 -12.04 -15.40 10.82
CA VAL A 339 -11.07 -15.49 9.71
C VAL A 339 -11.36 -16.70 8.82
N VAL A 340 -11.58 -17.89 9.39
CA VAL A 340 -11.85 -19.10 8.61
C VAL A 340 -13.20 -19.03 7.91
N LEU A 341 -14.23 -18.48 8.57
CA LEU A 341 -15.53 -18.21 7.94
C LEU A 341 -15.37 -17.26 6.75
N GLU A 342 -14.58 -16.20 6.90
CA GLU A 342 -14.30 -15.23 5.84
C GLU A 342 -13.51 -15.87 4.67
N ILE A 343 -12.53 -16.74 4.94
CA ILE A 343 -11.83 -17.53 3.91
C ILE A 343 -12.81 -18.41 3.11
N ARG A 344 -13.83 -18.95 3.78
CA ARG A 344 -14.89 -19.76 3.15
C ARG A 344 -15.94 -18.94 2.40
N GLY A 345 -15.86 -17.61 2.45
CA GLY A 345 -16.83 -16.72 1.83
C GLY A 345 -18.13 -16.55 2.63
N ALA A 346 -18.15 -16.89 3.92
CA ALA A 346 -19.28 -16.56 4.78
C ALA A 346 -19.38 -15.05 4.95
N ASN A 347 -20.60 -14.54 5.12
CA ASN A 347 -20.84 -13.13 5.42
C ASN A 347 -20.95 -12.96 6.94
N THR A 348 -19.83 -12.70 7.61
CA THR A 348 -19.83 -12.55 9.08
C THR A 348 -20.25 -11.14 9.53
N GLY A 349 -20.29 -10.17 8.61
CA GLY A 349 -20.41 -8.75 8.93
C GLY A 349 -19.15 -8.10 9.49
N ASN A 350 -18.06 -8.87 9.69
CA ASN A 350 -16.80 -8.40 10.28
C ASN A 350 -15.67 -8.17 9.27
N ASP A 351 -15.92 -8.35 7.97
CA ASP A 351 -14.98 -7.94 6.92
C ASP A 351 -15.06 -6.43 6.68
N ALA A 352 -14.08 -5.70 7.20
CA ALA A 352 -13.99 -4.25 7.11
C ALA A 352 -13.87 -3.76 5.66
N ILE A 353 -13.25 -4.55 4.77
CA ILE A 353 -13.11 -4.20 3.35
C ILE A 353 -14.46 -4.26 2.66
N SER A 354 -15.21 -5.35 2.83
CA SER A 354 -16.58 -5.48 2.31
C SER A 354 -17.53 -4.43 2.89
N ALA A 355 -17.42 -4.12 4.19
CA ALA A 355 -18.23 -3.09 4.81
C ALA A 355 -17.96 -1.70 4.20
N MET A 356 -16.69 -1.35 3.99
CA MET A 356 -16.31 -0.09 3.35
C MET A 356 -16.72 -0.06 1.87
N ASP A 357 -16.55 -1.17 1.14
CA ASP A 357 -16.99 -1.30 -0.25
C ASP A 357 -18.50 -1.06 -0.42
N GLY A 358 -19.30 -1.60 0.51
CA GLY A 358 -20.75 -1.40 0.55
C GLY A 358 -21.17 0.02 0.96
N ALA A 359 -20.34 0.75 1.71
CA ALA A 359 -20.67 2.08 2.22
C ALA A 359 -20.28 3.23 1.28
N VAL A 360 -19.33 3.03 0.34
CA VAL A 360 -18.91 4.11 -0.57
C VAL A 360 -19.91 4.35 -1.70
N MET A 361 -20.13 5.62 -2.04
CA MET A 361 -20.97 6.01 -3.17
C MET A 361 -20.31 5.65 -4.52
N THR A 362 -21.03 4.95 -5.39
CA THR A 362 -20.56 4.58 -6.72
C THR A 362 -21.13 5.52 -7.79
N PRO A 363 -20.58 5.53 -9.02
CA PRO A 363 -21.18 6.19 -10.17
C PRO A 363 -22.65 5.79 -10.30
N SER A 364 -23.47 6.78 -10.65
CA SER A 364 -24.90 6.62 -10.84
C SER A 364 -25.28 6.77 -12.30
N TYR A 365 -26.37 6.15 -12.70
CA TYR A 365 -26.95 6.32 -14.03
C TYR A 365 -27.23 7.80 -14.35
N LYS A 366 -27.78 8.55 -13.38
CA LYS A 366 -28.03 9.99 -13.49
C LYS A 366 -26.76 10.78 -13.82
N ALA A 367 -25.64 10.48 -13.15
CA ALA A 367 -24.36 11.12 -13.46
C ALA A 367 -23.88 10.83 -14.88
N GLY A 368 -24.11 9.60 -15.39
CA GLY A 368 -23.85 9.23 -16.78
C GLY A 368 -24.68 10.04 -17.79
N LEU A 369 -25.94 10.35 -17.48
CA LEU A 369 -26.76 11.22 -18.34
C LEU A 369 -26.27 12.68 -18.33
N VAL A 370 -25.96 13.22 -17.15
CA VAL A 370 -25.44 14.59 -17.01
C VAL A 370 -24.10 14.75 -17.71
N ARG A 371 -23.25 13.72 -17.70
CA ARG A 371 -22.00 13.70 -18.46
C ARG A 371 -22.23 14.03 -19.93
N ASN A 372 -23.22 13.43 -20.57
CA ASN A 372 -23.48 13.66 -22.00
C ASN A 372 -23.88 15.11 -22.29
N VAL A 373 -24.55 15.77 -21.35
CA VAL A 373 -24.87 17.20 -21.46
C VAL A 373 -23.58 18.03 -21.38
N ALA A 374 -22.75 17.78 -20.37
CA ALA A 374 -21.49 18.51 -20.20
C ALA A 374 -20.52 18.34 -21.40
N ILE A 375 -20.43 17.15 -21.99
CA ILE A 375 -19.62 16.89 -23.19
C ILE A 375 -20.14 17.69 -24.39
N ARG A 376 -21.47 17.77 -24.58
CA ARG A 376 -22.07 18.56 -25.67
C ARG A 376 -21.81 20.06 -25.50
N ASP A 377 -21.90 20.56 -24.27
CA ASP A 377 -21.63 21.98 -23.99
C ASP A 377 -20.14 22.32 -24.22
N LEU A 378 -19.23 21.39 -23.87
CA LEU A 378 -17.80 21.52 -24.17
C LEU A 378 -17.50 21.54 -25.67
N ASP A 379 -18.13 20.64 -26.45
CA ASP A 379 -18.00 20.62 -27.92
C ASP A 379 -18.50 21.94 -28.54
N ALA A 380 -19.60 22.50 -28.03
CA ALA A 380 -20.08 23.82 -28.48
C ALA A 380 -19.08 24.95 -28.17
N ALA A 381 -18.51 24.96 -26.95
CA ALA A 381 -17.53 25.96 -26.52
C ALA A 381 -16.19 25.86 -27.29
N GLU A 382 -15.73 24.64 -27.58
CA GLU A 382 -14.55 24.39 -28.41
C GLU A 382 -14.74 24.94 -29.83
N LYS A 383 -15.91 24.70 -30.44
CA LYS A 383 -16.27 25.23 -31.76
C LYS A 383 -16.36 26.75 -31.78
N GLU A 384 -16.98 27.36 -30.77
CA GLU A 384 -17.12 28.83 -30.67
C GLU A 384 -15.77 29.52 -30.50
N SER A 385 -14.91 28.97 -29.64
CA SER A 385 -13.59 29.57 -29.35
C SER A 385 -12.54 29.28 -30.42
N GLY A 386 -12.70 28.20 -31.20
CA GLY A 386 -11.69 27.69 -32.11
C GLY A 386 -10.43 27.18 -31.39
N ILE A 387 -10.51 26.93 -30.07
CA ILE A 387 -9.40 26.49 -29.23
C ILE A 387 -9.56 24.99 -28.94
N PRO A 388 -8.64 24.13 -29.41
CA PRO A 388 -8.72 22.69 -29.18
C PRO A 388 -8.67 22.32 -27.68
N SER A 389 -9.63 21.51 -27.21
CA SER A 389 -9.77 21.08 -25.82
C SER A 389 -9.31 19.64 -25.62
N VAL A 390 -8.00 19.41 -25.62
CA VAL A 390 -7.42 18.04 -25.65
C VAL A 390 -6.93 17.57 -24.29
N ALA A 391 -5.93 18.22 -23.71
CA ALA A 391 -5.40 17.88 -22.39
C ALA A 391 -4.64 19.07 -21.77
N LEU A 392 -4.59 19.09 -20.43
CA LEU A 392 -3.84 20.08 -19.66
C LEU A 392 -2.62 19.49 -18.93
N GLY A 393 -2.38 18.18 -19.04
CA GLY A 393 -1.30 17.50 -18.31
C GLY A 393 -1.54 17.41 -16.80
N ARG A 394 -2.77 17.66 -16.33
CA ARG A 394 -3.15 17.67 -14.91
C ARG A 394 -3.80 16.38 -14.41
N LEU A 395 -4.27 15.54 -15.34
CA LEU A 395 -5.01 14.32 -15.03
C LEU A 395 -4.20 13.10 -15.48
N GLY A 396 -4.18 12.06 -14.63
CA GLY A 396 -3.61 10.75 -14.94
C GLY A 396 -2.09 10.71 -15.04
N PRO A 397 -1.52 9.53 -15.31
CA PRO A 397 -0.10 9.40 -15.59
C PRO A 397 0.22 10.10 -16.94
N PRO A 398 1.50 10.41 -17.25
CA PRO A 398 1.88 11.10 -18.48
C PRO A 398 1.31 10.50 -19.77
N GLU A 399 1.05 9.19 -19.77
CA GLU A 399 0.43 8.40 -20.83
C GLU A 399 -0.96 8.93 -21.22
N LEU A 400 -1.78 9.42 -20.27
CA LEU A 400 -3.13 9.89 -20.55
C LEU A 400 -3.12 11.04 -21.57
N SER A 401 -2.37 12.08 -21.25
CA SER A 401 -2.34 13.28 -22.09
C SER A 401 -1.68 12.99 -23.44
N LYS A 402 -0.65 12.13 -23.46
CA LYS A 402 -0.05 11.63 -24.69
C LYS A 402 -1.08 10.93 -25.58
N LEU A 403 -1.81 9.96 -25.05
CA LEU A 403 -2.80 9.20 -25.81
C LEU A 403 -3.96 10.09 -26.30
N LEU A 404 -4.37 11.09 -25.52
CA LEU A 404 -5.37 12.08 -25.94
C LEU A 404 -4.90 12.90 -27.14
N PHE A 405 -3.65 13.38 -27.13
CA PHE A 405 -3.09 14.12 -28.27
C PHE A 405 -2.84 13.23 -29.50
N GLU A 406 -2.41 11.99 -29.31
CA GLU A 406 -2.27 11.04 -30.42
C GLU A 406 -3.64 10.70 -31.04
N ALA A 407 -4.67 10.48 -30.20
CA ALA A 407 -6.04 10.31 -30.66
C ALA A 407 -6.56 11.55 -31.38
N GLU A 408 -6.24 12.75 -30.91
CA GLU A 408 -6.62 14.01 -31.57
C GLU A 408 -5.98 14.15 -32.95
N LEU A 409 -4.69 13.81 -33.08
CA LEU A 409 -4.01 13.85 -34.37
C LEU A 409 -4.62 12.86 -35.35
N LEU A 410 -5.00 11.68 -34.90
CA LEU A 410 -5.68 10.69 -35.72
C LEU A 410 -7.09 11.15 -36.10
N ARG A 411 -7.83 11.76 -35.17
CA ARG A 411 -9.14 12.36 -35.43
C ARG A 411 -9.05 13.42 -36.52
N HIS A 412 -8.10 14.35 -36.39
CA HIS A 412 -7.90 15.42 -37.36
C HIS A 412 -7.36 14.91 -38.71
N ALA A 413 -6.49 13.89 -38.70
CA ALA A 413 -5.90 13.35 -39.91
C ALA A 413 -6.86 12.45 -40.70
N PHE A 414 -7.72 11.67 -40.03
CA PHE A 414 -8.53 10.61 -40.66
C PHE A 414 -10.04 10.79 -40.52
N GLY A 415 -10.52 11.64 -39.61
CA GLY A 415 -11.94 11.90 -39.37
C GLY A 415 -12.64 10.82 -38.54
N THR A 416 -12.45 9.54 -38.88
CA THR A 416 -13.15 8.42 -38.22
C THR A 416 -12.20 7.29 -37.80
N ILE A 417 -12.65 6.47 -36.85
CA ILE A 417 -11.91 5.29 -36.36
C ILE A 417 -11.78 4.25 -37.48
N GLU A 418 -12.81 4.09 -38.31
CA GLU A 418 -12.83 3.22 -39.49
C GLU A 418 -11.75 3.62 -40.50
N ALA A 419 -11.57 4.92 -40.75
CA ALA A 419 -10.54 5.41 -41.66
C ALA A 419 -9.13 5.10 -41.14
N VAL A 420 -8.90 5.21 -39.83
CA VAL A 420 -7.64 4.80 -39.18
C VAL A 420 -7.44 3.29 -39.33
N ALA A 421 -8.47 2.47 -39.06
CA ALA A 421 -8.39 1.01 -39.12
C ALA A 421 -8.22 0.44 -40.55
N ALA A 422 -8.80 1.11 -41.54
CA ALA A 422 -8.73 0.76 -42.96
C ALA A 422 -7.36 1.08 -43.58
N SER A 423 -6.63 2.04 -43.02
CA SER A 423 -5.30 2.43 -43.50
C SER A 423 -4.33 1.24 -43.48
N THR A 424 -3.55 1.04 -44.55
CA THR A 424 -2.62 -0.09 -44.70
C THR A 424 -1.15 0.31 -44.71
N ASP A 425 -0.85 1.57 -45.02
CA ASP A 425 0.50 2.11 -45.06
C ASP A 425 0.80 2.96 -43.83
N TYR A 426 1.66 2.45 -42.95
CA TYR A 426 2.05 3.12 -41.71
C TYR A 426 2.92 4.37 -41.93
N ALA A 427 3.68 4.42 -43.02
CA ALA A 427 4.49 5.59 -43.36
C ALA A 427 3.59 6.73 -43.84
N GLU A 428 2.57 6.42 -44.65
CA GLU A 428 1.56 7.39 -45.04
C GLU A 428 0.72 7.84 -43.84
N MET A 429 0.36 6.94 -42.92
CA MET A 429 -0.33 7.33 -41.69
C MET A 429 0.49 8.31 -40.85
N SER A 430 1.77 8.01 -40.68
CA SER A 430 2.73 8.84 -39.96
C SER A 430 2.86 10.23 -40.59
N LYS A 431 2.96 10.30 -41.92
CA LYS A 431 3.02 11.54 -42.68
C LYS A 431 1.74 12.37 -42.57
N ARG A 432 0.56 11.73 -42.57
CA ARG A 432 -0.72 12.40 -42.36
C ARG A 432 -0.84 12.99 -40.95
N CYS A 433 -0.39 12.27 -39.93
CA CYS A 433 -0.35 12.80 -38.56
C CYS A 433 0.64 13.96 -38.40
N ASP A 434 1.81 13.90 -39.06
CA ASP A 434 2.76 15.02 -39.10
C ASP A 434 2.14 16.26 -39.76
N ALA A 435 1.42 16.09 -40.87
CA ALA A 435 0.67 17.18 -41.51
C ALA A 435 -0.48 17.73 -40.64
N ALA A 436 -1.07 16.90 -39.78
CA ALA A 436 -2.16 17.28 -38.87
C ALA A 436 -1.68 18.04 -37.62
N LEU A 437 -0.39 18.05 -37.31
CA LEU A 437 0.18 18.66 -36.10
C LEU A 437 -0.20 20.13 -35.89
N ALA A 438 -0.07 20.93 -36.94
CA ALA A 438 -0.36 22.36 -36.90
C ALA A 438 -1.88 22.64 -36.83
N PRO A 439 -2.73 22.08 -37.72
CA PRO A 439 -4.16 22.38 -37.69
C PRO A 439 -4.89 21.80 -36.48
N SER A 440 -4.42 20.69 -35.88
CA SER A 440 -5.00 20.16 -34.63
C SER A 440 -4.65 20.98 -33.38
N GLY A 441 -3.77 21.98 -33.49
CA GLY A 441 -3.23 22.71 -32.34
C GLY A 441 -2.24 21.91 -31.48
N THR A 442 -2.09 20.59 -31.71
CA THR A 442 -1.20 19.71 -30.93
C THR A 442 0.24 20.18 -30.97
N ARG A 443 0.73 20.68 -32.11
CA ARG A 443 2.10 21.22 -32.26
C ARG A 443 2.43 22.29 -31.24
N ARG A 444 1.43 23.10 -30.86
CA ARG A 444 1.56 24.18 -29.88
C ARG A 444 1.24 23.67 -28.47
N THR A 445 0.08 23.05 -28.29
CA THR A 445 -0.46 22.75 -26.96
C THR A 445 0.32 21.65 -26.24
N ALA A 446 0.62 20.54 -26.91
CA ALA A 446 1.27 19.40 -26.24
C ALA A 446 2.67 19.76 -25.71
N PRO A 447 3.58 20.37 -26.51
CA PRO A 447 4.87 20.77 -25.98
C PRO A 447 4.76 21.84 -24.87
N SER A 448 3.79 22.77 -24.98
CA SER A 448 3.56 23.81 -23.95
C SER A 448 3.21 23.24 -22.57
N ILE A 449 2.53 22.10 -22.49
CA ILE A 449 2.19 21.44 -21.23
C ILE A 449 3.18 20.33 -20.82
N GLY A 450 4.31 20.23 -21.52
CA GLY A 450 5.39 19.31 -21.18
C GLY A 450 5.38 17.97 -21.91
N ILE A 451 4.63 17.84 -23.00
CA ILE A 451 4.53 16.59 -23.78
C ILE A 451 5.24 16.78 -25.12
N PRO A 452 6.45 16.24 -25.31
CA PRO A 452 7.17 16.40 -26.55
C PRO A 452 6.60 15.50 -27.66
N ILE A 453 6.90 15.83 -28.91
CA ILE A 453 6.44 15.12 -30.11
C ILE A 453 7.65 14.56 -30.85
N LEU A 454 7.76 13.24 -30.94
CA LEU A 454 8.77 12.53 -31.72
C LEU A 454 8.30 12.42 -33.17
N LEU A 455 9.06 13.01 -34.10
CA LEU A 455 8.69 13.09 -35.52
C LEU A 455 8.87 11.75 -36.26
N PRO A 456 8.28 11.60 -37.47
CA PRO A 456 8.30 10.34 -38.24
C PRO A 456 9.68 9.69 -38.43
N ASP A 457 10.74 10.50 -38.52
CA ASP A 457 12.12 10.01 -38.69
C ASP A 457 12.74 9.41 -37.43
N GLY A 458 12.10 9.58 -36.26
CA GLY A 458 12.60 9.14 -34.97
C GLY A 458 13.86 9.86 -34.48
N LYS A 459 14.30 10.91 -35.18
CA LYS A 459 15.52 11.68 -34.89
C LYS A 459 15.23 13.10 -34.42
N ARG A 460 14.07 13.66 -34.80
CA ARG A 460 13.66 15.01 -34.42
C ARG A 460 12.58 14.98 -33.35
N LEU A 461 12.73 15.85 -32.35
CA LEU A 461 11.81 16.01 -31.24
C LEU A 461 11.33 17.47 -31.17
N LEU A 462 10.01 17.69 -31.19
CA LEU A 462 9.43 18.99 -30.84
C LEU A 462 9.23 19.03 -29.33
N ARG A 463 9.80 20.03 -28.67
CA ARG A 463 9.69 20.21 -27.20
C ARG A 463 9.27 21.62 -26.84
N GLY A 464 8.57 21.75 -25.72
CA GLY A 464 8.27 23.04 -25.09
C GLY A 464 9.31 23.38 -24.03
N PRO A 465 9.04 24.34 -23.12
CA PRO A 465 10.00 24.75 -22.08
C PRO A 465 10.28 23.62 -21.07
N ARG A 466 9.30 22.74 -20.83
CA ARG A 466 9.40 21.59 -19.93
C ARG A 466 9.13 20.30 -20.71
N ILE A 467 9.63 19.19 -20.21
CA ILE A 467 9.27 17.83 -20.63
C ILE A 467 8.91 17.06 -19.35
N ASN A 468 7.76 16.38 -19.35
CA ASN A 468 7.23 15.67 -18.18
C ASN A 468 7.80 14.25 -18.04
N VAL A 469 8.24 13.65 -19.15
CA VAL A 469 8.83 12.30 -19.19
C VAL A 469 10.20 12.37 -19.85
N PRO A 470 11.28 11.87 -19.22
CA PRO A 470 11.30 11.16 -17.95
C PRO A 470 11.00 12.06 -16.75
N GLU A 471 10.43 11.45 -15.71
CA GLU A 471 10.39 12.04 -14.38
C GLU A 471 11.82 12.06 -13.85
N LEU A 472 12.29 13.23 -13.41
CA LEU A 472 13.61 13.40 -12.83
C LEU A 472 13.51 13.33 -11.31
N GLU A 473 14.40 12.57 -10.69
CA GLU A 473 14.49 12.45 -9.24
C GLU A 473 15.51 13.46 -8.68
N GLY A 474 15.19 14.02 -7.51
CA GLY A 474 16.05 14.95 -6.80
C GLY A 474 16.26 16.27 -7.55
N HIS A 475 17.51 16.69 -7.67
CA HIS A 475 17.91 17.96 -8.30
C HIS A 475 18.33 17.81 -9.77
N ASN A 476 18.07 16.66 -10.40
CA ASN A 476 18.45 16.43 -11.79
C ASN A 476 17.54 17.19 -12.75
N ASP A 477 18.12 17.74 -13.83
CA ASP A 477 17.41 18.49 -14.88
C ASP A 477 17.70 17.97 -16.31
N THR A 478 18.51 16.90 -16.46
CA THR A 478 19.02 16.40 -17.75
C THR A 478 18.99 14.87 -17.89
N VAL A 479 18.81 14.38 -19.13
CA VAL A 479 18.92 12.96 -19.52
C VAL A 479 19.69 12.78 -20.83
N LYS A 480 20.27 11.59 -21.07
CA LYS A 480 20.96 11.24 -22.32
C LYS A 480 20.03 10.51 -23.29
N LEU A 481 20.03 10.92 -24.57
CA LEU A 481 19.18 10.35 -25.63
C LEU A 481 19.90 9.32 -26.51
N ASP A 482 21.08 8.86 -26.09
CA ASP A 482 21.98 7.97 -26.84
C ASP A 482 21.51 6.51 -26.87
N ASP A 483 20.70 6.10 -25.89
CA ASP A 483 20.12 4.77 -25.81
C ASP A 483 18.71 4.74 -26.46
N PRO A 484 18.55 4.13 -27.65
CA PRO A 484 17.27 4.06 -28.34
C PRO A 484 16.19 3.35 -27.51
N LYS A 485 16.57 2.39 -26.65
CA LYS A 485 15.61 1.68 -25.80
C LYS A 485 15.01 2.58 -24.73
N LYS A 486 15.81 3.50 -24.17
CA LYS A 486 15.31 4.50 -23.21
C LYS A 486 14.42 5.53 -23.88
N VAL A 487 14.81 5.98 -25.07
CA VAL A 487 13.98 6.88 -25.88
C VAL A 487 12.65 6.22 -26.23
N ASP A 488 12.66 4.95 -26.62
CA ASP A 488 11.44 4.18 -26.86
C ASP A 488 10.57 4.03 -25.61
N ALA A 489 11.19 3.79 -24.44
CA ALA A 489 10.48 3.73 -23.18
C ALA A 489 9.83 5.07 -22.80
N TRP A 490 10.54 6.19 -22.96
CA TRP A 490 9.99 7.54 -22.72
C TRP A 490 8.91 7.91 -23.72
N ALA A 491 9.10 7.55 -24.98
CA ALA A 491 8.10 7.74 -26.01
C ALA A 491 6.85 6.92 -25.72
N LEU A 492 6.99 5.66 -25.30
CA LEU A 492 5.84 4.85 -24.87
C LEU A 492 5.11 5.48 -23.68
N LYS A 493 5.87 5.98 -22.69
CA LYS A 493 5.36 6.51 -21.42
C LYS A 493 4.69 7.89 -21.56
N GLY A 494 5.17 8.79 -22.42
CA GLY A 494 4.60 10.13 -22.42
C GLY A 494 4.98 11.09 -23.54
N TRP A 495 5.63 10.64 -24.63
CA TRP A 495 5.90 11.51 -25.78
C TRP A 495 5.00 11.13 -26.94
N ILE A 496 4.35 12.09 -27.59
CA ILE A 496 3.55 11.83 -28.79
C ILE A 496 4.48 11.23 -29.85
N ASP A 497 4.23 9.99 -30.27
CA ASP A 497 5.10 9.25 -31.17
C ASP A 497 4.49 9.19 -32.57
N LEU A 498 5.07 9.93 -33.52
CA LEU A 498 4.59 9.96 -34.90
C LEU A 498 5.21 8.88 -35.77
N ARG A 499 6.12 8.04 -35.26
CA ARG A 499 6.79 7.03 -36.07
C ARG A 499 5.79 5.98 -36.61
N PRO A 500 6.06 5.36 -37.77
CA PRO A 500 5.21 4.30 -38.32
C PRO A 500 4.91 3.15 -37.34
N ALA A 501 5.84 2.87 -36.41
CA ALA A 501 5.66 1.88 -35.36
C ALA A 501 4.46 2.19 -34.43
N ASN A 502 4.26 3.45 -34.04
CA ASN A 502 3.12 3.85 -33.22
C ASN A 502 1.81 3.87 -34.03
N MET A 503 1.86 4.22 -35.31
CA MET A 503 0.70 4.13 -36.21
C MET A 503 0.18 2.69 -36.34
N LYS A 504 1.10 1.72 -36.34
CA LYS A 504 0.74 0.30 -36.29
C LYS A 504 -0.01 -0.06 -35.00
N ILE A 505 0.40 0.48 -33.85
CA ILE A 505 -0.27 0.28 -32.57
C ILE A 505 -1.67 0.90 -32.60
N TRP A 506 -1.79 2.16 -33.03
CA TRP A 506 -3.07 2.86 -33.12
C TRP A 506 -4.05 2.20 -34.10
N ARG A 507 -3.59 1.76 -35.27
CA ARG A 507 -4.42 0.97 -36.19
C ARG A 507 -4.92 -0.31 -35.53
N ALA A 508 -4.05 -1.03 -34.81
CA ALA A 508 -4.44 -2.24 -34.11
C ALA A 508 -5.48 -1.96 -33.01
N ARG A 509 -5.32 -0.86 -32.25
CA ARG A 509 -6.31 -0.38 -31.27
C ARG A 509 -7.65 -0.07 -31.91
N CYS A 510 -7.67 0.74 -32.97
CA CYS A 510 -8.89 1.09 -33.70
C CYS A 510 -9.61 -0.15 -34.25
N ARG A 511 -8.87 -1.14 -34.77
CA ARG A 511 -9.46 -2.42 -35.21
C ARG A 511 -10.12 -3.17 -34.06
N LYS A 512 -9.43 -3.33 -32.95
CA LYS A 512 -9.99 -3.97 -31.74
C LYS A 512 -11.22 -3.22 -31.22
N MET A 513 -11.22 -1.89 -31.25
CA MET A 513 -12.37 -1.08 -30.85
C MET A 513 -13.58 -1.30 -31.79
N LEU A 514 -13.35 -1.35 -33.11
CA LEU A 514 -14.40 -1.62 -34.10
C LEU A 514 -14.94 -3.05 -33.99
N GLU A 515 -14.06 -4.03 -33.79
CA GLU A 515 -14.43 -5.42 -33.50
C GLU A 515 -15.29 -5.48 -32.23
N ALA A 516 -14.82 -4.88 -31.13
CA ALA A 516 -15.56 -4.81 -29.87
C ALA A 516 -16.93 -4.12 -30.02
N ARG A 517 -17.04 -3.09 -30.86
CA ARG A 517 -18.29 -2.41 -31.16
C ARG A 517 -19.23 -3.25 -32.04
N ALA A 518 -18.69 -3.96 -33.03
CA ALA A 518 -19.46 -4.89 -33.86
C ALA A 518 -20.05 -6.01 -33.00
N THR A 519 -19.24 -6.63 -32.15
CA THR A 519 -19.70 -7.63 -31.17
C THR A 519 -20.80 -7.07 -30.27
N LEU A 520 -20.61 -5.88 -29.71
CA LEU A 520 -21.64 -5.23 -28.88
C LEU A 520 -22.95 -4.98 -29.64
N ARG A 521 -22.88 -4.58 -30.91
CA ARG A 521 -24.08 -4.35 -31.74
C ARG A 521 -24.81 -5.66 -32.05
N ASP A 522 -24.06 -6.70 -32.38
CA ASP A 522 -24.62 -7.95 -32.89
C ASP A 522 -25.13 -8.86 -31.75
N GLU A 523 -24.48 -8.82 -30.58
CA GLU A 523 -24.82 -9.63 -29.39
C GLU A 523 -25.56 -8.83 -28.29
N GLY A 524 -25.70 -7.52 -28.46
CA GLY A 524 -26.43 -6.64 -27.55
C GLY A 524 -25.82 -6.61 -26.14
N SER A 525 -26.68 -6.58 -25.12
CA SER A 525 -26.24 -6.48 -23.72
C SER A 525 -25.39 -7.66 -23.23
N ALA A 526 -25.45 -8.82 -23.88
CA ALA A 526 -24.63 -9.98 -23.53
C ALA A 526 -23.14 -9.75 -23.79
N ALA A 527 -22.80 -8.90 -24.77
CA ALA A 527 -21.44 -8.50 -25.07
C ALA A 527 -20.98 -7.23 -24.33
N ALA A 528 -21.86 -6.61 -23.52
CA ALA A 528 -21.53 -5.41 -22.76
C ALA A 528 -20.64 -5.75 -21.56
N SER A 529 -19.35 -5.47 -21.70
CA SER A 529 -18.33 -5.73 -20.70
C SER A 529 -17.25 -4.64 -20.73
N ILE A 530 -16.21 -4.82 -19.92
CA ILE A 530 -15.07 -3.90 -19.89
C ILE A 530 -14.30 -3.83 -21.21
N THR A 531 -14.46 -4.83 -22.08
CA THR A 531 -13.82 -4.87 -23.40
C THR A 531 -14.62 -4.18 -24.50
N SER A 532 -15.88 -3.84 -24.24
CA SER A 532 -16.75 -3.19 -25.22
C SER A 532 -16.31 -1.76 -25.53
N PHE A 533 -16.55 -1.32 -26.75
CA PHE A 533 -16.33 0.07 -27.17
C PHE A 533 -17.68 0.73 -27.50
N MET A 534 -18.11 1.66 -26.63
CA MET A 534 -19.46 2.23 -26.68
C MET A 534 -19.57 3.52 -27.52
N ALA A 535 -18.46 4.22 -27.77
CA ALA A 535 -18.49 5.49 -28.49
C ALA A 535 -18.96 5.33 -29.93
N VAL A 536 -19.85 6.23 -30.36
CA VAL A 536 -20.38 6.30 -31.73
C VAL A 536 -19.50 7.18 -32.62
N ASP A 537 -18.91 8.21 -32.02
CA ASP A 537 -18.06 9.19 -32.67
C ASP A 537 -16.59 9.00 -32.27
N PHE A 538 -15.68 9.71 -32.96
CA PHE A 538 -14.25 9.74 -32.63
C PHE A 538 -14.02 10.61 -31.37
N GLU A 539 -14.57 10.19 -30.24
CA GLU A 539 -14.44 10.86 -28.95
C GLU A 539 -13.15 10.44 -28.27
N ILE A 540 -12.14 11.31 -28.28
CA ILE A 540 -10.78 11.00 -27.83
C ILE A 540 -10.74 10.48 -26.39
N GLY A 541 -11.62 10.96 -25.51
CA GLY A 541 -11.70 10.49 -24.13
C GLY A 541 -12.15 9.03 -24.00
N GLU A 542 -13.08 8.58 -24.86
CA GLU A 542 -13.59 7.21 -24.87
C GLU A 542 -12.54 6.22 -25.42
N LEU A 543 -11.78 6.62 -26.44
CA LEU A 543 -10.68 5.80 -26.97
C LEU A 543 -9.62 5.56 -25.90
N VAL A 544 -9.20 6.61 -25.18
CA VAL A 544 -8.19 6.47 -24.14
C VAL A 544 -8.72 5.70 -22.93
N ALA A 545 -9.98 5.90 -22.53
CA ALA A 545 -10.62 5.09 -21.51
C ALA A 545 -10.64 3.60 -21.87
N TRP A 546 -10.95 3.26 -23.13
CA TRP A 546 -10.90 1.88 -23.62
C TRP A 546 -9.48 1.30 -23.54
N ILE A 547 -8.44 2.08 -23.89
CA ILE A 547 -7.03 1.66 -23.78
C ILE A 547 -6.68 1.39 -22.30
N PHE A 548 -7.08 2.26 -21.38
CA PHE A 548 -6.81 2.05 -19.96
C PHE A 548 -7.46 0.78 -19.41
N ASN A 549 -8.69 0.52 -19.84
CA ASN A 549 -9.43 -0.69 -19.45
C ASN A 549 -8.78 -1.97 -20.01
N ASN A 550 -8.36 -1.96 -21.28
CA ASN A 550 -8.00 -3.18 -22.02
C ASN A 550 -6.49 -3.46 -22.12
N GLU A 551 -5.65 -2.42 -22.04
CA GLU A 551 -4.20 -2.56 -22.14
C GLU A 551 -3.50 -2.36 -20.79
N MET A 552 -4.02 -1.49 -19.94
CA MET A 552 -3.40 -1.16 -18.64
C MET A 552 -4.07 -1.82 -17.44
N GLY A 553 -5.24 -2.48 -17.63
CA GLY A 553 -6.00 -3.07 -16.53
C GLY A 553 -6.48 -2.04 -15.50
N GLY A 554 -6.60 -0.77 -15.89
CA GLY A 554 -6.95 0.35 -15.00
C GLY A 554 -8.46 0.49 -14.74
N TYR A 555 -9.20 -0.62 -14.73
CA TYR A 555 -10.64 -0.61 -14.52
C TYR A 555 -11.01 -0.99 -13.10
N ARG A 556 -12.20 -0.54 -12.67
CA ARG A 556 -12.73 -0.88 -11.36
C ARG A 556 -13.30 -2.29 -11.35
N VAL A 557 -12.84 -3.12 -10.41
CA VAL A 557 -13.50 -4.37 -10.03
C VAL A 557 -14.58 -4.08 -8.99
N LYS A 558 -15.72 -4.76 -9.10
CA LYS A 558 -16.74 -4.84 -8.05
C LYS A 558 -17.25 -6.28 -7.96
#